data_AF-A0A662DT67-F1
#
_entry.id   AF-A0A662DT67-F1
#
_cell.length_a   1.000
_cell.length_b   1.000
_cell.length_c   1.000
_cell.angle_alpha   90.00
_cell.angle_beta   90.00
_cell.angle_gamma   90.00
#
_symmetry.space_group_name_H-M   'P 1'
#
loop_
_entity.id
_entity.type
_entity.pdbx_description
1 polymer ?
#
loop_
_entity_poly.entity_id
_entity_poly.type
_entity_poly.pdbx_seq_one_letter_code
_entity_poly.pdbx_strand_id
1 'polypeptide(L)'
;APVMMHDMLITEDYAVFMDSPIVFNLEGMATGEPMVQWRPDNGTRLGIIPRHGSADEVRWFDVDTSHVQHFWNAWQEGNRIELSGCRFEQIEFGIESASSDVDSGVGGVGGVPARYWIDLDTGRAGSEFFDDIRGEFCRVNDDLAGVRTDCLYMSGFTRDNPGAADFDTVVKYNRKTGDRSRWYVGANGSIGENVFAPDPNGSAEDDGWIINSAHNSESGLSEVIVLDARDIESGPIARVQIPQRMPFGFHANWFPAK
;
A
#
# COMPACT_ATOMS: atom_id res chain seq x y z
N ALA A 1 24.30 -4.75 3.66
CA ALA A 1 23.91 -4.97 2.26
C ALA A 1 23.03 -3.80 1.81
N PRO A 2 23.00 -3.43 0.52
CA PRO A 2 22.11 -2.38 0.02
C PRO A 2 20.64 -2.72 0.29
N VAL A 3 19.87 -1.73 0.71
CA VAL A 3 18.45 -1.88 1.06
C VAL A 3 17.61 -1.65 -0.19
N MET A 4 16.54 -2.44 -0.35
CA MET A 4 15.54 -2.22 -1.41
C MET A 4 14.64 -1.06 -1.01
N MET A 5 14.69 0.02 -1.79
CA MET A 5 13.82 1.19 -1.65
C MET A 5 12.73 1.10 -2.72
N HIS A 6 11.60 0.47 -2.39
CA HIS A 6 10.51 0.27 -3.36
C HIS A 6 9.68 1.54 -3.58
N ASP A 7 9.34 2.23 -2.49
CA ASP A 7 8.47 3.38 -2.48
C ASP A 7 9.09 4.53 -1.68
N MET A 8 8.62 5.75 -1.94
CA MET A 8 9.02 6.95 -1.22
C MET A 8 7.85 7.92 -1.11
N LEU A 9 7.93 8.78 -0.10
CA LEU A 9 6.87 9.71 0.24
C LEU A 9 7.35 11.15 0.09
N ILE A 10 6.42 12.04 -0.17
CA ILE A 10 6.65 13.49 -0.23
C ILE A 10 5.71 14.16 0.77
N THR A 11 6.17 15.19 1.46
CA THR A 11 5.34 16.13 2.23
C THR A 11 5.49 17.54 1.63
N GLU A 12 4.95 18.57 2.28
CA GLU A 12 5.21 19.95 1.88
C GLU A 12 6.72 20.26 1.84
N ASP A 13 7.48 19.95 2.90
CA ASP A 13 8.90 20.32 2.99
C ASP A 13 9.89 19.17 2.81
N TYR A 14 9.48 17.91 2.98
CA TYR A 14 10.40 16.76 3.04
C TYR A 14 10.09 15.67 2.01
N ALA A 15 11.13 14.98 1.54
CA ALA A 15 11.00 13.63 1.03
C ALA A 15 11.30 12.64 2.17
N VAL A 16 10.55 11.54 2.23
CA VAL A 16 10.64 10.54 3.30
C VAL A 16 10.92 9.16 2.71
N PHE A 17 11.86 8.44 3.31
CA PHE A 17 12.32 7.12 2.90
C PHE A 17 12.26 6.14 4.08
N MET A 18 11.99 4.87 3.82
CA MET A 18 12.06 3.80 4.82
C MET A 18 13.28 2.90 4.54
N ASP A 19 14.29 3.02 5.39
CA ASP A 19 15.44 2.11 5.44
C ASP A 19 15.05 0.87 6.26
N SER A 20 14.67 -0.21 5.57
CA SER A 20 14.05 -1.40 6.15
C SER A 20 14.98 -2.63 6.13
N PRO A 21 14.59 -3.75 6.80
CA PRO A 21 15.34 -5.00 6.79
C PRO A 21 15.40 -5.72 5.43
N ILE A 22 14.83 -5.15 4.36
CA ILE A 22 14.80 -5.73 3.03
C ILE A 22 16.06 -5.38 2.27
N VAL A 23 16.96 -6.34 2.10
CA VAL A 23 18.26 -6.10 1.47
C VAL A 23 18.48 -6.95 0.23
N PHE A 24 19.27 -6.44 -0.71
CA PHE A 24 19.74 -7.20 -1.86
C PHE A 24 20.85 -8.18 -1.48
N ASN A 25 20.67 -9.44 -1.88
CA ASN A 25 21.62 -10.53 -1.76
C ASN A 25 22.34 -10.78 -3.09
N LEU A 26 23.15 -9.81 -3.52
CA LEU A 26 23.82 -9.86 -4.82
C LEU A 26 24.79 -11.04 -4.96
N GLU A 27 25.41 -11.48 -3.86
CA GLU A 27 26.31 -12.64 -3.85
C GLU A 27 25.53 -13.95 -3.98
N GLY A 28 24.43 -14.12 -3.23
CA GLY A 28 23.62 -15.33 -3.29
C GLY A 28 22.83 -15.50 -4.60
N MET A 29 22.58 -14.40 -5.34
CA MET A 29 22.00 -14.50 -6.69
C MET A 29 22.82 -15.39 -7.63
N ALA A 30 24.16 -15.37 -7.51
CA ALA A 30 25.02 -16.21 -8.34
C ALA A 30 24.93 -17.71 -7.98
N THR A 31 24.40 -18.04 -6.80
CA THR A 31 24.24 -19.40 -6.27
C THR A 31 22.78 -19.85 -6.21
N GLY A 32 21.85 -19.10 -6.80
CA GLY A 32 20.42 -19.44 -6.84
C GLY A 32 19.65 -19.10 -5.57
N GLU A 33 20.21 -18.29 -4.66
CA GLU A 33 19.45 -17.76 -3.52
C GLU A 33 18.53 -16.61 -3.95
N PRO A 34 17.45 -16.33 -3.19
CA PRO A 34 16.59 -15.17 -3.46
C PRO A 34 17.40 -13.86 -3.50
N MET A 35 17.12 -13.05 -4.53
CA MET A 35 17.74 -11.73 -4.74
C MET A 35 17.52 -10.79 -3.56
N VAL A 36 16.42 -10.95 -2.83
CA VAL A 36 16.01 -10.09 -1.73
C VAL A 36 15.87 -10.93 -0.48
N GLN A 37 16.33 -10.41 0.66
CA GLN A 37 16.28 -11.12 1.94
C GLN A 37 15.80 -10.20 3.07
N TRP A 38 15.06 -10.79 4.00
CA TRP A 38 14.73 -10.18 5.29
C TRP A 38 15.91 -10.34 6.26
N ARG A 39 16.42 -9.22 6.80
CA ARG A 39 17.54 -9.16 7.75
C ARG A 39 17.16 -8.30 8.97
N PRO A 40 16.35 -8.84 9.89
CA PRO A 40 15.70 -8.05 10.95
C PRO A 40 16.69 -7.39 11.93
N ASP A 41 17.88 -7.98 12.10
CA ASP A 41 18.95 -7.43 12.93
C ASP A 41 19.45 -6.05 12.45
N ASN A 42 19.15 -5.67 11.20
CA ASN A 42 19.47 -4.34 10.67
C ASN A 42 18.54 -3.23 11.23
N GLY A 43 17.40 -3.59 11.82
CA GLY A 43 16.41 -2.63 12.31
C GLY A 43 15.65 -1.89 11.19
N THR A 44 14.93 -0.83 11.56
CA THR A 44 14.19 0.01 10.60
C THR A 44 14.31 1.47 10.99
N ARG A 45 14.52 2.33 9.99
CA ARG A 45 14.65 3.78 10.19
C ARG A 45 13.87 4.55 9.14
N LEU A 46 13.32 5.68 9.54
CA LEU A 46 12.73 6.66 8.64
C LEU A 46 13.75 7.76 8.37
N GLY A 47 14.04 8.00 7.10
CA GLY A 47 14.91 9.08 6.64
C GLY A 47 14.08 10.22 6.10
N ILE A 48 14.41 11.45 6.47
CA ILE A 48 13.85 12.66 5.85
C ILE A 48 14.95 13.50 5.25
N ILE A 49 14.67 14.14 4.12
CA ILE A 49 15.53 15.13 3.48
C ILE A 49 14.65 16.32 3.05
N PRO A 50 15.06 17.58 3.29
CA PRO A 50 14.34 18.72 2.74
C PRO A 50 14.26 18.61 1.21
N ARG A 51 13.08 18.83 0.62
CA ARG A 51 12.84 18.66 -0.84
C ARG A 51 13.75 19.52 -1.72
N HIS A 52 14.22 20.63 -1.17
CA HIS A 52 15.11 21.58 -1.84
C HIS A 52 16.48 21.69 -1.15
N GLY A 53 16.79 20.74 -0.27
CA GLY A 53 18.05 20.67 0.47
C GLY A 53 19.12 19.83 -0.21
N SER A 54 20.15 19.50 0.55
CA SER A 54 21.27 18.66 0.14
C SER A 54 21.41 17.39 1.00
N ALA A 55 22.25 16.45 0.53
CA ALA A 55 22.39 15.13 1.14
C ALA A 55 22.93 15.15 2.59
N ASP A 56 23.61 16.22 3.00
CA ASP A 56 24.08 16.44 4.37
C ASP A 56 22.98 16.87 5.35
N GLU A 57 21.79 17.20 4.85
CA GLU A 57 20.62 17.56 5.66
C GLU A 57 19.71 16.35 5.97
N VAL A 58 20.10 15.14 5.55
CA VAL A 58 19.35 13.92 5.84
C VAL A 58 19.33 13.65 7.34
N ARG A 59 18.14 13.42 7.90
CA ARG A 59 17.94 13.00 9.29
C ARG A 59 17.30 11.62 9.33
N TRP A 60 17.79 10.75 10.21
CA TRP A 60 17.30 9.38 10.40
C TRP A 60 16.67 9.22 11.78
N PHE A 61 15.58 8.46 11.84
CA PHE A 61 14.82 8.21 13.06
C PHE A 61 14.51 6.72 13.18
N ASP A 62 14.93 6.09 14.28
CA ASP A 62 14.65 4.67 14.52
C ASP A 62 13.17 4.43 14.82
N VAL A 63 12.64 3.32 14.29
CA VAL A 63 11.29 2.80 14.56
C VAL A 63 11.36 1.28 14.76
N ASP A 64 10.27 0.67 15.20
CA ASP A 64 10.20 -0.79 15.33
C ASP A 64 10.53 -1.50 14.00
N THR A 65 11.30 -2.59 14.09
CA THR A 65 11.70 -3.41 12.95
C THR A 65 10.48 -3.84 12.14
N SER A 66 10.36 -3.30 10.93
CA SER A 66 9.21 -3.49 10.06
C SER A 66 9.54 -3.09 8.62
N HIS A 67 8.63 -3.39 7.70
CA HIS A 67 8.69 -2.90 6.34
C HIS A 67 7.30 -2.46 5.88
N VAL A 68 7.25 -1.44 5.05
CA VAL A 68 6.05 -1.06 4.30
C VAL A 68 6.43 -1.09 2.84
N GLN A 69 5.68 -1.86 2.03
CA GLN A 69 5.91 -1.92 0.60
C GLN A 69 5.32 -0.68 -0.07
N HIS A 70 4.02 -0.41 0.14
CA HIS A 70 3.35 0.78 -0.38
C HIS A 70 2.76 1.63 0.73
N PHE A 71 2.89 2.94 0.57
CA PHE A 71 2.29 3.92 1.46
C PHE A 71 0.99 4.49 0.88
N TRP A 72 0.08 4.89 1.75
CA TRP A 72 -1.08 5.70 1.35
C TRP A 72 -0.67 7.12 1.02
N ASN A 73 -0.02 7.78 1.98
CA ASN A 73 0.38 9.17 1.88
C ASN A 73 1.30 9.55 3.06
N ALA A 74 1.89 10.74 2.97
CA ALA A 74 2.55 11.43 4.06
C ALA A 74 2.24 12.93 4.02
N TRP A 75 2.30 13.59 5.17
CA TRP A 75 2.22 15.03 5.25
C TRP A 75 2.92 15.54 6.49
N GLN A 76 3.06 16.86 6.57
CA GLN A 76 3.67 17.56 7.69
C GLN A 76 2.69 18.56 8.28
N GLU A 77 2.61 18.59 9.60
CA GLU A 77 1.91 19.63 10.36
C GLU A 77 2.88 20.22 11.39
N GLY A 78 3.41 21.41 11.09
CA GLY A 78 4.45 22.02 11.90
C GLY A 78 5.70 21.13 11.99
N ASN A 79 6.05 20.72 13.22
CA ASN A 79 7.21 19.88 13.51
C ASN A 79 6.87 18.38 13.59
N ARG A 80 5.71 17.97 13.06
CA ARG A 80 5.25 16.58 13.02
C ARG A 80 5.13 16.13 11.57
N ILE A 81 5.72 14.98 11.23
CA ILE A 81 5.47 14.28 9.97
C ILE A 81 4.67 13.03 10.28
N GLU A 82 3.59 12.81 9.54
CA GLU A 82 2.80 11.58 9.57
C GLU A 82 2.89 10.88 8.22
N LEU A 83 2.91 9.55 8.26
CA LEU A 83 2.81 8.71 7.07
C LEU A 83 2.06 7.42 7.44
N SER A 84 1.47 6.76 6.45
CA SER A 84 0.75 5.50 6.68
C SER A 84 0.88 4.55 5.50
N GLY A 85 0.77 3.26 5.78
CA GLY A 85 0.83 2.20 4.78
C GLY A 85 0.57 0.83 5.40
N CYS A 86 0.71 -0.22 4.60
CA CYS A 86 0.57 -1.60 5.06
C CYS A 86 1.90 -2.13 5.63
N ARG A 87 1.97 -2.29 6.95
CA ARG A 87 3.17 -2.73 7.68
C ARG A 87 3.28 -4.25 7.73
N PHE A 88 4.44 -4.76 7.34
CA PHE A 88 4.91 -6.12 7.55
C PHE A 88 5.87 -6.15 8.74
N GLU A 89 5.63 -7.05 9.68
CA GLU A 89 6.58 -7.34 10.78
C GLU A 89 7.60 -8.41 10.37
N GLN A 90 7.26 -9.20 9.36
CA GLN A 90 8.11 -10.17 8.68
C GLN A 90 7.57 -10.35 7.25
N ILE A 91 8.47 -10.50 6.29
CA ILE A 91 8.11 -10.76 4.88
C ILE A 91 9.21 -11.60 4.22
N GLU A 92 8.79 -12.57 3.41
CA GLU A 92 9.70 -13.38 2.61
C GLU A 92 9.47 -13.06 1.12
N PHE A 93 10.39 -12.29 0.52
CA PHE A 93 10.37 -12.01 -0.92
C PHE A 93 10.96 -13.20 -1.70
N GLY A 94 10.20 -14.29 -1.78
CA GLY A 94 10.53 -15.39 -2.68
C GLY A 94 9.99 -15.12 -4.08
N ILE A 95 10.80 -14.63 -5.02
CA ILE A 95 10.45 -14.66 -6.45
C ILE A 95 10.22 -16.11 -6.93
N GLU A 96 10.73 -17.10 -6.21
CA GLU A 96 10.47 -18.54 -6.41
C GLU A 96 9.18 -19.06 -5.76
N SER A 97 8.46 -18.25 -4.95
CA SER A 97 7.20 -18.68 -4.32
C SER A 97 6.04 -18.84 -5.31
N ALA A 98 6.23 -18.43 -6.58
CA ALA A 98 5.33 -18.79 -7.68
C ALA A 98 5.46 -20.27 -8.10
N SER A 99 6.46 -20.99 -7.61
CA SER A 99 6.61 -22.43 -7.79
C SER A 99 6.65 -23.15 -6.43
N SER A 100 5.61 -23.96 -6.21
CA SER A 100 5.50 -25.05 -5.24
C SER A 100 5.44 -24.71 -3.74
N ASP A 101 4.28 -25.02 -3.15
CA ASP A 101 4.12 -25.75 -1.88
C ASP A 101 5.04 -25.36 -0.71
N VAL A 102 5.23 -24.05 -0.47
CA VAL A 102 5.73 -23.60 0.82
C VAL A 102 4.52 -23.20 1.66
N ASP A 103 4.18 -24.07 2.62
CA ASP A 103 3.41 -23.72 3.79
C ASP A 103 4.13 -22.53 4.46
N SER A 104 3.71 -21.30 4.15
CA SER A 104 4.20 -20.07 4.76
C SER A 104 3.65 -19.94 6.17
N GLY A 105 3.96 -20.95 6.99
CA GLY A 105 3.88 -20.87 8.43
C GLY A 105 4.80 -19.74 8.88
N VAL A 106 4.19 -18.68 9.42
CA VAL A 106 4.81 -17.45 9.95
C VAL A 106 5.00 -16.32 8.92
N GLY A 107 3.88 -15.73 8.51
CA GLY A 107 3.82 -14.43 7.83
C GLY A 107 2.56 -14.31 6.97
N GLY A 108 1.47 -13.79 7.53
CA GLY A 108 0.20 -13.67 6.78
C GLY A 108 0.37 -12.89 5.47
N VAL A 109 -0.36 -13.28 4.43
CA VAL A 109 -0.38 -12.58 3.14
C VAL A 109 -0.84 -11.13 3.36
N GLY A 110 -0.04 -10.16 2.90
CA GLY A 110 -0.34 -8.73 3.01
C GLY A 110 0.06 -8.09 4.34
N GLY A 111 0.36 -6.79 4.28
CA GLY A 111 0.71 -5.98 5.44
C GLY A 111 -0.55 -5.59 6.22
N VAL A 112 -0.35 -5.09 7.44
CA VAL A 112 -1.45 -4.60 8.30
C VAL A 112 -1.42 -3.08 8.35
N PRO A 113 -2.55 -2.37 8.19
CA PRO A 113 -2.59 -0.92 8.18
C PRO A 113 -1.96 -0.29 9.44
N ALA A 114 -0.94 0.52 9.22
CA ALA A 114 -0.20 1.20 10.28
C ALA A 114 0.05 2.67 9.93
N ARG A 115 0.10 3.50 10.99
CA ARG A 115 0.57 4.89 10.91
C ARG A 115 1.94 4.99 11.57
N TYR A 116 2.82 5.78 10.96
CA TYR A 116 4.10 6.15 11.52
C TYR A 116 4.14 7.66 11.71
N TRP A 117 5.04 8.09 12.57
CA TRP A 117 5.21 9.50 12.86
C TRP A 117 6.65 9.84 13.17
N ILE A 118 7.01 11.11 12.91
CA ILE A 118 8.29 11.70 13.25
C ILE A 118 8.03 13.03 13.96
N ASP A 119 8.60 13.19 15.15
CA ASP A 119 8.61 14.42 15.93
C ASP A 119 9.97 15.11 15.77
N LEU A 120 9.97 16.25 15.05
CA LEU A 120 11.20 16.95 14.68
C LEU A 120 11.85 17.69 15.86
N ASP A 121 11.07 18.03 16.88
CA ASP A 121 11.52 18.75 18.08
C ASP A 121 12.27 17.81 19.05
N THR A 122 11.71 16.62 19.28
CA THR A 122 12.29 15.62 20.19
C THR A 122 13.28 14.69 19.51
N GLY A 123 13.26 14.61 18.17
CA GLY A 123 14.10 13.69 17.42
C GLY A 123 13.60 12.24 17.48
N ARG A 124 12.32 12.01 17.81
CA ARG A 124 11.75 10.67 18.00
C ARG A 124 10.80 10.30 16.87
N ALA A 125 10.71 9.00 16.58
CA ALA A 125 9.71 8.43 15.70
C ALA A 125 9.04 7.22 16.35
N GLY A 126 7.95 6.77 15.74
CA GLY A 126 7.24 5.57 16.18
C GLY A 126 6.15 5.17 15.20
N SER A 127 5.45 4.09 15.51
CA SER A 127 4.33 3.61 14.72
C SER A 127 3.30 2.86 15.56
N GLU A 128 2.11 2.70 15.01
CA GLU A 128 1.04 1.89 15.58
C GLU A 128 0.11 1.38 14.48
N PHE A 129 -0.46 0.20 14.69
CA PHE A 129 -1.53 -0.33 13.84
C PHE A 129 -2.84 0.41 14.12
N PHE A 130 -3.66 0.58 13.10
CA PHE A 130 -5.00 1.16 13.25
C PHE A 130 -6.12 0.26 12.73
N ASP A 131 -5.79 -0.89 12.15
CA ASP A 131 -6.75 -1.88 11.66
C ASP A 131 -6.15 -3.30 11.74
N ASP A 132 -6.95 -4.31 11.41
CA ASP A 132 -6.59 -5.73 11.42
C ASP A 132 -6.77 -6.43 10.07
N ILE A 133 -7.42 -5.81 9.08
CA ILE A 133 -7.53 -6.37 7.73
C ILE A 133 -6.16 -6.30 7.06
N ARG A 134 -5.66 -7.47 6.66
CA ARG A 134 -4.44 -7.55 5.85
C ARG A 134 -4.73 -7.06 4.44
N GLY A 135 -3.78 -6.35 3.87
CA GLY A 135 -3.92 -5.78 2.53
C GLY A 135 -2.65 -5.14 2.03
N GLU A 136 -2.76 -4.53 0.87
CA GLU A 136 -1.69 -3.83 0.17
C GLU A 136 -2.33 -2.90 -0.88
N PHE A 137 -1.51 -2.30 -1.76
CA PHE A 137 -2.00 -1.42 -2.83
C PHE A 137 -2.78 -0.23 -2.28
N CYS A 138 -2.12 0.48 -1.37
CA CYS A 138 -2.60 1.68 -0.72
C CYS A 138 -2.90 2.78 -1.75
N ARG A 139 -4.07 3.41 -1.67
CA ARG A 139 -4.49 4.49 -2.56
C ARG A 139 -5.23 5.60 -1.81
N VAL A 140 -4.98 6.83 -2.23
CA VAL A 140 -5.71 8.04 -1.82
C VAL A 140 -6.20 8.78 -3.07
N ASN A 141 -6.90 9.90 -2.87
CA ASN A 141 -7.06 10.87 -3.95
C ASN A 141 -5.70 11.52 -4.27
N ASP A 142 -5.18 11.27 -5.48
CA ASP A 142 -3.83 11.72 -5.87
C ASP A 142 -3.68 13.24 -5.89
N ASP A 143 -4.77 14.00 -6.02
CA ASP A 143 -4.77 15.46 -5.93
C ASP A 143 -4.34 15.96 -4.53
N LEU A 144 -4.32 15.06 -3.55
CA LEU A 144 -3.94 15.32 -2.16
C LEU A 144 -2.64 14.59 -1.76
N ALA A 145 -1.85 14.09 -2.72
CA ALA A 145 -0.54 13.52 -2.44
C ALA A 145 0.37 14.56 -1.75
N GLY A 146 0.97 14.17 -0.63
CA GLY A 146 1.88 15.00 0.16
C GLY A 146 1.22 16.03 1.09
N VAL A 147 -0.11 16.08 1.11
CA VAL A 147 -0.89 16.86 2.07
C VAL A 147 -1.82 15.95 2.87
N ARG A 148 -2.41 16.48 3.95
CA ARG A 148 -3.25 15.68 4.83
C ARG A 148 -4.43 15.07 4.07
N THR A 149 -4.56 13.75 4.17
CA THR A 149 -5.70 12.97 3.69
C THR A 149 -6.34 12.19 4.84
N ASP A 150 -7.66 12.04 4.76
CA ASP A 150 -8.46 11.31 5.73
C ASP A 150 -9.24 10.14 5.10
N CYS A 151 -9.36 10.07 3.78
CA CYS A 151 -9.96 8.95 3.05
C CYS A 151 -8.89 8.06 2.41
N LEU A 152 -8.79 6.82 2.90
CA LEU A 152 -7.77 5.86 2.45
C LEU A 152 -8.44 4.63 1.84
N TYR A 153 -7.87 4.08 0.78
CA TYR A 153 -8.37 2.88 0.09
C TYR A 153 -7.28 1.83 -0.06
N MET A 154 -7.59 0.55 0.09
CA MET A 154 -6.65 -0.53 -0.21
C MET A 154 -7.34 -1.76 -0.75
N SER A 155 -6.55 -2.66 -1.34
CA SER A 155 -7.00 -4.00 -1.66
C SER A 155 -6.66 -4.92 -0.48
N GLY A 156 -7.67 -5.56 0.07
CA GLY A 156 -7.58 -6.40 1.26
C GLY A 156 -7.76 -7.89 0.96
N PHE A 157 -7.35 -8.69 1.95
CA PHE A 157 -7.56 -10.13 2.04
C PHE A 157 -8.53 -10.41 3.17
N THR A 158 -9.74 -10.85 2.86
CA THR A 158 -10.77 -11.17 3.86
C THR A 158 -11.20 -12.63 3.88
N ARG A 159 -10.88 -13.39 2.83
CA ARG A 159 -11.00 -14.85 2.81
C ARG A 159 -9.96 -15.52 3.70
N ASP A 160 -10.31 -16.71 4.17
CA ASP A 160 -9.38 -17.59 4.87
C ASP A 160 -8.32 -18.13 3.89
N ASN A 161 -7.06 -18.15 4.33
CA ASN A 161 -5.91 -18.68 3.57
C ASN A 161 -5.84 -18.14 2.12
N PRO A 162 -5.77 -16.82 1.93
CA PRO A 162 -5.68 -16.24 0.59
C PRO A 162 -4.37 -16.69 -0.08
N GLY A 163 -4.42 -16.93 -1.39
CA GLY A 163 -3.21 -17.08 -2.19
C GLY A 163 -2.41 -15.77 -2.27
N ALA A 164 -1.13 -15.86 -2.60
CA ALA A 164 -0.33 -14.68 -2.90
C ALA A 164 -0.97 -13.89 -4.05
N ALA A 165 -1.23 -12.60 -3.84
CA ALA A 165 -1.92 -11.68 -4.75
C ALA A 165 -3.42 -11.95 -5.02
N ASP A 166 -4.07 -12.80 -4.21
CA ASP A 166 -5.52 -13.08 -4.31
C ASP A 166 -6.37 -12.08 -3.51
N PHE A 167 -6.20 -10.78 -3.77
CA PHE A 167 -6.99 -9.73 -3.11
C PHE A 167 -8.47 -9.88 -3.44
N ASP A 168 -9.36 -9.70 -2.47
CA ASP A 168 -10.79 -9.99 -2.62
C ASP A 168 -11.71 -8.86 -2.18
N THR A 169 -11.16 -7.80 -1.62
CA THR A 169 -11.95 -6.77 -0.96
C THR A 169 -11.37 -5.40 -1.22
N VAL A 170 -12.20 -4.46 -1.68
CA VAL A 170 -11.85 -3.04 -1.61
C VAL A 170 -12.21 -2.56 -0.21
N VAL A 171 -11.25 -1.99 0.51
CA VAL A 171 -11.45 -1.44 1.86
C VAL A 171 -11.29 0.08 1.79
N LYS A 172 -12.17 0.80 2.48
CA LYS A 172 -12.07 2.24 2.68
C LYS A 172 -12.00 2.54 4.18
N TYR A 173 -11.13 3.48 4.53
CA TYR A 173 -10.99 4.04 5.87
C TYR A 173 -11.31 5.53 5.86
N ASN A 174 -11.94 6.01 6.92
CA ASN A 174 -12.09 7.43 7.23
C ASN A 174 -11.35 7.76 8.53
N ARG A 175 -10.24 8.49 8.45
CA ARG A 175 -9.40 8.83 9.61
C ARG A 175 -10.04 9.86 10.55
N LYS A 176 -10.98 10.68 10.08
CA LYS A 176 -11.69 11.65 10.93
C LYS A 176 -12.68 10.96 11.85
N THR A 177 -13.40 9.97 11.33
CA THR A 177 -14.46 9.27 12.08
C THR A 177 -13.98 7.98 12.72
N GLY A 178 -12.90 7.38 12.19
CA GLY A 178 -12.45 6.03 12.54
C GLY A 178 -13.24 4.93 11.84
N ASP A 179 -14.11 5.28 10.89
CA ASP A 179 -14.97 4.31 10.19
C ASP A 179 -14.17 3.49 9.17
N ARG A 180 -14.60 2.23 9.03
CA ARG A 180 -14.15 1.29 8.01
C ARG A 180 -15.36 0.74 7.27
N SER A 181 -15.31 0.79 5.96
CA SER A 181 -16.28 0.17 5.06
C SER A 181 -15.59 -0.74 4.07
N ARG A 182 -16.29 -1.74 3.52
CA ARG A 182 -15.68 -2.67 2.58
C ARG A 182 -16.64 -3.22 1.55
N TRP A 183 -16.10 -3.52 0.38
CA TRP A 183 -16.81 -4.24 -0.66
C TRP A 183 -16.07 -5.54 -1.02
N TYR A 184 -16.73 -6.67 -0.77
CA TYR A 184 -16.23 -7.99 -1.11
C TYR A 184 -16.65 -8.38 -2.52
N VAL A 185 -15.70 -8.81 -3.35
CA VAL A 185 -15.93 -9.14 -4.76
C VAL A 185 -16.74 -10.44 -4.95
N GLY A 186 -16.77 -11.30 -3.93
CA GLY A 186 -17.43 -12.62 -3.95
C GLY A 186 -16.44 -13.79 -3.91
N ALA A 187 -16.95 -14.99 -3.64
CA ALA A 187 -16.13 -16.18 -3.37
C ALA A 187 -15.18 -16.61 -4.52
N ASN A 188 -15.56 -16.31 -5.76
CA ASN A 188 -14.79 -16.66 -6.96
C ASN A 188 -14.07 -15.45 -7.55
N GLY A 189 -14.07 -14.31 -6.86
CA GLY A 189 -13.53 -13.06 -7.39
C GLY A 189 -12.18 -12.71 -6.78
N SER A 190 -11.33 -12.10 -7.60
CA SER A 190 -10.10 -11.43 -7.19
C SER A 190 -10.04 -10.03 -7.78
N ILE A 191 -9.39 -9.09 -7.11
CA ILE A 191 -9.21 -7.70 -7.55
C ILE A 191 -7.73 -7.34 -7.66
N GLY A 192 -7.43 -6.24 -8.36
CA GLY A 192 -6.10 -5.66 -8.48
C GLY A 192 -5.90 -4.45 -7.58
N GLU A 193 -5.01 -3.53 -7.98
CA GLU A 193 -4.81 -2.24 -7.34
C GLU A 193 -5.99 -1.29 -7.58
N ASN A 194 -6.34 -0.50 -6.55
CA ASN A 194 -7.33 0.56 -6.64
C ASN A 194 -6.75 1.80 -7.30
N VAL A 195 -7.53 2.44 -8.16
CA VAL A 195 -7.24 3.77 -8.70
C VAL A 195 -8.36 4.72 -8.31
N PHE A 196 -8.01 5.87 -7.75
CA PHE A 196 -8.98 6.93 -7.47
C PHE A 196 -9.10 7.84 -8.71
N ALA A 197 -10.33 8.06 -9.17
CA ALA A 197 -10.65 9.03 -10.20
C ALA A 197 -11.52 10.15 -9.59
N PRO A 198 -11.02 11.39 -9.46
CA PRO A 198 -11.78 12.49 -8.86
C PRO A 198 -12.96 12.89 -9.74
N ASP A 199 -14.08 13.25 -9.11
CA ASP A 199 -15.16 13.99 -9.77
C ASP A 199 -14.69 15.42 -10.02
N PRO A 200 -14.60 15.90 -11.27
CA PRO A 200 -14.18 17.26 -11.57
C PRO A 200 -15.11 18.34 -10.99
N ASN A 201 -16.33 17.98 -10.59
CA ASN A 201 -17.26 18.88 -9.90
C ASN A 201 -17.37 18.58 -8.39
N GLY A 202 -16.59 17.62 -7.90
CA GLY A 202 -16.50 17.23 -6.50
C GLY A 202 -15.84 18.31 -5.64
N SER A 203 -16.11 18.24 -4.34
CA SER A 203 -15.52 19.15 -3.34
C SER A 203 -15.07 18.44 -2.07
N ALA A 204 -15.59 17.26 -1.79
CA ALA A 204 -15.11 16.37 -0.75
C ALA A 204 -13.88 15.59 -1.23
N GLU A 205 -13.04 15.18 -0.29
CA GLU A 205 -11.84 14.39 -0.54
C GLU A 205 -12.11 13.10 -1.33
N ASP A 206 -13.24 12.45 -1.03
CA ASP A 206 -13.71 11.21 -1.64
C ASP A 206 -14.81 11.41 -2.68
N ASP A 207 -15.04 12.64 -3.18
CA ASP A 207 -15.93 12.87 -4.32
C ASP A 207 -15.26 12.35 -5.60
N GLY A 208 -15.60 11.12 -5.98
CA GLY A 208 -15.05 10.45 -7.13
C GLY A 208 -15.39 8.97 -7.15
N TRP A 209 -14.52 8.20 -7.81
CA TRP A 209 -14.72 6.78 -8.03
C TRP A 209 -13.47 5.97 -7.73
N ILE A 210 -13.67 4.76 -7.22
CA ILE A 210 -12.61 3.75 -7.18
C ILE A 210 -12.78 2.84 -8.40
N ILE A 211 -11.74 2.76 -9.21
CA ILE A 211 -11.64 1.90 -10.38
C ILE A 211 -10.71 0.75 -10.04
N ASN A 212 -11.11 -0.48 -10.37
CA ASN A 212 -10.30 -1.67 -10.12
C ASN A 212 -10.55 -2.73 -11.21
N SER A 213 -9.57 -3.60 -11.47
CA SER A 213 -9.76 -4.79 -12.29
C SER A 213 -10.26 -5.94 -11.42
N ALA A 214 -11.37 -6.58 -11.79
CA ALA A 214 -11.87 -7.79 -11.15
C ALA A 214 -11.74 -9.00 -12.08
N HIS A 215 -11.39 -10.16 -11.54
CA HIS A 215 -11.38 -11.44 -12.24
C HIS A 215 -12.28 -12.43 -11.52
N ASN A 216 -13.12 -13.15 -12.25
CA ASN A 216 -13.94 -14.23 -11.71
C ASN A 216 -13.40 -15.58 -12.21
N SER A 217 -12.93 -16.41 -11.29
CA SER A 217 -12.28 -17.70 -11.57
C SER A 217 -13.24 -18.77 -12.10
N GLU A 218 -14.52 -18.70 -11.73
CA GLU A 218 -15.56 -19.65 -12.16
C GLU A 218 -15.94 -19.44 -13.64
N SER A 219 -16.13 -18.19 -14.05
CA SER A 219 -16.45 -17.83 -15.44
C SER A 219 -15.22 -17.64 -16.33
N GLY A 220 -14.05 -17.42 -15.73
CA GLY A 220 -12.81 -17.07 -16.42
C GLY A 220 -12.77 -15.64 -16.96
N LEU A 221 -13.79 -14.82 -16.68
CA LEU A 221 -13.92 -13.46 -17.21
C LEU A 221 -13.20 -12.42 -16.32
N SER A 222 -12.81 -11.30 -16.94
CA SER A 222 -12.30 -10.12 -16.24
C SER A 222 -13.17 -8.91 -16.56
N GLU A 223 -13.28 -8.00 -15.61
CA GLU A 223 -14.05 -6.76 -15.69
C GLU A 223 -13.21 -5.61 -15.15
N VAL A 224 -13.48 -4.39 -15.62
CA VAL A 224 -13.14 -3.17 -14.87
C VAL A 224 -14.39 -2.75 -14.12
N ILE A 225 -14.28 -2.65 -12.80
CA ILE A 225 -15.37 -2.21 -11.93
C ILE A 225 -15.17 -0.75 -11.54
N VAL A 226 -16.29 -0.06 -11.32
CA VAL A 226 -16.31 1.33 -10.83
C VAL A 226 -17.21 1.38 -9.61
N LEU A 227 -16.65 1.80 -8.47
CA LEU A 227 -17.34 2.00 -7.20
C LEU A 227 -17.51 3.51 -6.95
N ASP A 228 -18.61 3.93 -6.31
CA ASP A 228 -18.69 5.28 -5.72
C ASP A 228 -17.70 5.33 -4.55
N ALA A 229 -16.74 6.26 -4.58
CA ALA A 229 -15.69 6.30 -3.58
C ALA A 229 -16.23 6.70 -2.19
N ARG A 230 -17.42 7.30 -2.10
CA ARG A 230 -18.10 7.62 -0.83
C ARG A 230 -18.74 6.40 -0.19
N ASP A 231 -19.37 5.56 -1.01
CA ASP A 231 -20.11 4.37 -0.61
C ASP A 231 -19.71 3.16 -1.45
N ILE A 232 -18.57 2.57 -1.07
CA ILE A 232 -18.10 1.35 -1.72
C ILE A 232 -18.98 0.14 -1.38
N GLU A 233 -19.70 0.14 -0.25
CA GLU A 233 -20.46 -1.03 0.25
C GLU A 233 -21.66 -1.36 -0.64
N SER A 234 -22.24 -0.34 -1.28
CA SER A 234 -23.28 -0.50 -2.31
C SER A 234 -22.78 -1.28 -3.54
N GLY A 235 -21.47 -1.47 -3.68
CA GLY A 235 -20.84 -2.21 -4.77
C GLY A 235 -20.77 -1.44 -6.09
N PRO A 236 -20.35 -2.11 -7.18
CA PRO A 236 -20.02 -1.41 -8.41
C PRO A 236 -21.24 -0.74 -9.05
N ILE A 237 -21.15 0.56 -9.29
CA ILE A 237 -22.12 1.33 -10.04
C ILE A 237 -21.98 1.10 -11.56
N ALA A 238 -20.82 0.59 -11.99
CA ALA A 238 -20.59 0.14 -13.36
C ALA A 238 -19.62 -1.04 -13.39
N ARG A 239 -19.80 -1.88 -14.42
CA ARG A 239 -18.92 -3.01 -14.75
C ARG A 239 -18.68 -3.02 -16.25
N VAL A 240 -17.42 -2.98 -16.65
CA VAL A 240 -17.00 -3.02 -18.05
C VAL A 240 -16.34 -4.37 -18.32
N GLN A 241 -17.01 -5.23 -19.06
CA GLN A 241 -16.48 -6.55 -19.40
C GLN A 241 -15.28 -6.43 -20.34
N ILE A 242 -14.22 -7.18 -20.04
CA ILE A 242 -13.04 -7.29 -20.89
C ILE A 242 -13.17 -8.58 -21.72
N PRO A 243 -12.98 -8.53 -23.05
CA PRO A 243 -13.24 -9.68 -23.94
C PRO A 243 -12.22 -10.83 -23.77
N GLN A 244 -11.26 -10.68 -22.86
CA GLN A 244 -10.23 -11.65 -22.55
C GLN A 244 -9.80 -11.51 -21.09
N ARG A 245 -9.20 -12.57 -20.54
CA ARG A 245 -8.65 -12.52 -19.19
C ARG A 245 -7.56 -11.45 -19.10
N MET A 246 -7.70 -10.56 -18.11
CA MET A 246 -6.64 -9.64 -17.72
C MET A 246 -5.70 -10.36 -16.74
N PRO A 247 -4.40 -10.48 -17.03
CA PRO A 247 -3.44 -10.98 -16.05
C PRO A 247 -3.38 -10.06 -14.82
N PHE A 248 -3.00 -10.62 -13.67
CA PHE A 248 -2.70 -9.79 -12.50
C PHE A 248 -1.54 -8.84 -12.83
N GLY A 249 -1.78 -7.55 -12.63
CA GLY A 249 -0.80 -6.49 -12.81
C GLY A 249 -0.17 -6.07 -11.48
N PHE A 250 0.55 -4.94 -11.54
CA PHE A 250 1.07 -4.24 -10.37
C PHE A 250 0.33 -2.91 -10.23
N HIS A 251 0.94 -1.83 -10.72
CA HIS A 251 0.44 -0.47 -10.50
C HIS A 251 -0.35 0.11 -11.67
N ALA A 252 -1.27 1.00 -11.34
CA ALA A 252 -2.15 1.74 -12.22
C ALA A 252 -2.31 3.18 -11.73
N ASN A 253 -2.65 4.08 -12.65
CA ASN A 253 -2.86 5.50 -12.38
C ASN A 253 -4.00 6.04 -13.22
N TRP A 254 -4.73 7.01 -12.68
CA TRP A 254 -5.72 7.78 -13.42
C TRP A 254 -5.09 9.05 -13.98
N PHE A 255 -5.44 9.38 -15.23
CA PHE A 255 -5.06 10.63 -15.85
C PHE A 255 -6.33 11.33 -16.34
N PRO A 256 -6.70 12.48 -15.76
CA PRO A 256 -7.87 13.21 -16.21
C PRO A 256 -7.68 13.69 -17.66
N ALA A 257 -8.79 13.82 -18.39
CA ALA A 257 -8.78 14.47 -19.69
C ALA A 257 -8.34 15.94 -19.52
N LYS A 258 -7.47 16.40 -20.44
CA LYS A 258 -6.98 17.78 -20.46
C LYS A 258 -8.06 18.80 -20.78
#